data_AF-A0A3M2FDP5-F1
#
_entry.id   AF-A0A3M2FDP5-F1
#
_cell.length_a   1.000
_cell.length_b   1.000
_cell.length_c   1.000
_cell.angle_alpha   90.00
_cell.angle_beta   90.00
_cell.angle_gamma   90.00
#
_symmetry.space_group_name_H-M   'P 1'
#
loop_
_entity.id
_entity.type
_entity.pdbx_description
1 polymer ?
#
loop_
_entity_poly.entity_id
_entity_poly.type
_entity_poly.pdbx_seq_one_letter_code
_entity_poly.pdbx_strand_id
1 'polypeptide(L)'
;MIDELPMPLYVGGHASVVLDDGPSLVVAAPAHHPLRVPLARCSRLVLRLSTNVGDGVLAACVRQRIPVFWLNGAGQAYACCLPCAPEAQKDTEIVREALARADWKEAYDAWKLAQRRLALLALARRFGFDIAGWRNHAWLCSLMHRCGIRRAWGLWAIGQWRGLLVSLIRQHWSDHGKPVAHTYSLQHGWDLAADVASWVALDMIIDLYHRRAHWGRVRAAPRKQVDIALIQALEQRKKRLLKLADDSGRRFNTWLLDFITCP
;
A
#
# COMPACT_ATOMS: atom_id res chain seq x y z
N MET A 1 -8.80 -19.63 24.77
CA MET A 1 -9.16 -18.96 23.50
C MET A 1 -7.85 -18.54 22.87
N ILE A 2 -7.54 -19.01 21.67
CA ILE A 2 -6.41 -18.48 20.91
C ILE A 2 -6.87 -17.10 20.43
N ASP A 3 -6.33 -16.04 20.99
CA ASP A 3 -6.49 -14.68 20.45
C ASP A 3 -5.86 -14.64 19.06
N GLU A 4 -6.66 -14.98 18.05
CA GLU A 4 -6.26 -14.78 16.67
C GLU A 4 -6.10 -13.27 16.43
N LEU A 5 -4.89 -12.86 16.09
CA LEU A 5 -4.59 -11.47 15.74
C LEU A 5 -5.57 -10.97 14.67
N PRO A 6 -6.06 -9.72 14.77
CA PRO A 6 -6.93 -9.14 13.76
C PRO A 6 -6.31 -9.25 12.36
N MET A 7 -7.12 -9.65 11.38
CA MET A 7 -6.70 -9.90 10.01
C MET A 7 -7.31 -8.86 9.05
N PRO A 8 -6.61 -8.50 7.97
CA PRO A 8 -7.19 -7.64 6.94
C PRO A 8 -8.31 -8.37 6.19
N LEU A 9 -9.45 -7.69 6.00
CA LEU A 9 -10.55 -8.18 5.19
C LEU A 9 -10.49 -7.57 3.78
N TYR A 10 -10.26 -8.41 2.78
CA TYR A 10 -10.24 -8.02 1.37
C TYR A 10 -11.57 -8.37 0.70
N VAL A 11 -12.25 -7.35 0.19
CA VAL A 11 -13.57 -7.50 -0.45
C VAL A 11 -13.44 -7.25 -1.95
N GLY A 12 -13.93 -8.20 -2.73
CA GLY A 12 -13.95 -8.13 -4.18
C GLY A 12 -14.92 -7.06 -4.72
N GLY A 13 -14.80 -6.76 -6.01
CA GLY A 13 -15.74 -5.88 -6.69
C GLY A 13 -17.13 -6.51 -6.78
N HIS A 14 -18.17 -5.66 -6.85
CA HIS A 14 -19.58 -6.04 -6.93
C HIS A 14 -20.11 -6.83 -5.72
N ALA A 15 -19.33 -6.94 -4.64
CA ALA A 15 -19.84 -7.40 -3.36
C ALA A 15 -20.62 -6.28 -2.65
N SER A 16 -21.56 -6.66 -1.79
CA SER A 16 -22.15 -5.78 -0.78
C SER A 16 -21.57 -6.09 0.61
N VAL A 17 -21.31 -5.05 1.38
CA VAL A 17 -20.88 -5.14 2.77
C VAL A 17 -21.88 -4.36 3.62
N VAL A 18 -22.58 -5.06 4.52
CA VAL A 18 -23.53 -4.47 5.47
C VAL A 18 -23.17 -4.89 6.89
N LEU A 19 -23.65 -4.13 7.87
CA LEU A 19 -23.57 -4.51 9.28
C LEU A 19 -24.79 -5.39 9.60
N ASP A 20 -24.57 -6.48 10.31
CA ASP A 20 -25.66 -7.27 10.92
C ASP A 20 -26.18 -6.57 12.19
N ASP A 21 -27.21 -7.13 12.84
CA ASP A 21 -27.74 -6.63 14.11
C ASP A 21 -26.73 -6.72 15.30
N GLY A 22 -25.54 -7.30 15.06
CA GLY A 22 -24.38 -7.28 15.97
C GLY A 22 -23.14 -6.65 15.31
N PRO A 23 -21.97 -6.60 15.99
CA PRO A 23 -20.75 -6.03 15.43
C PRO A 23 -20.08 -6.99 14.42
N SER A 24 -20.82 -7.49 13.44
CA SER A 24 -20.35 -8.37 12.38
C SER A 24 -20.64 -7.77 11.00
N LEU A 25 -19.67 -7.88 10.12
CA LEU A 25 -19.81 -7.56 8.71
C LEU A 25 -20.42 -8.75 7.99
N VAL A 26 -21.47 -8.52 7.21
CA VAL A 26 -22.01 -9.47 6.24
C VAL A 26 -21.50 -9.06 4.86
N VAL A 27 -20.67 -9.90 4.27
CA VAL A 27 -20.13 -9.72 2.91
C VAL A 27 -20.87 -10.67 1.97
N ALA A 28 -21.68 -10.13 1.07
CA ALA A 28 -22.35 -10.92 0.03
C ALA A 28 -21.76 -10.60 -1.34
N ALA A 29 -21.49 -11.63 -2.15
CA ALA A 29 -20.99 -11.48 -3.50
C ALA A 29 -21.80 -12.38 -4.45
N PRO A 30 -21.94 -12.02 -5.75
CA PRO A 30 -22.64 -12.86 -6.71
C PRO A 30 -22.08 -14.29 -6.73
N ALA A 31 -22.98 -15.28 -6.78
CA ALA A 31 -22.64 -16.71 -6.80
C ALA A 31 -21.87 -17.25 -5.58
N HIS A 32 -21.92 -16.54 -4.44
CA HIS A 32 -21.29 -16.98 -3.19
C HIS A 32 -22.25 -16.87 -2.00
N HIS A 33 -22.12 -17.81 -1.06
CA HIS A 33 -22.80 -17.68 0.22
C HIS A 33 -22.28 -16.46 0.98
N PRO A 34 -23.15 -15.69 1.64
CA PRO A 34 -22.73 -14.56 2.47
C PRO A 34 -21.72 -15.00 3.52
N LEU A 35 -20.64 -14.25 3.65
CA LEU A 35 -19.62 -14.45 4.67
C LEU A 35 -19.90 -13.49 5.83
N ARG A 36 -20.01 -14.03 7.05
CA ARG A 36 -20.07 -13.24 8.29
C ARG A 36 -18.67 -13.14 8.90
N VAL A 37 -18.21 -11.92 9.15
CA VAL A 37 -16.92 -11.64 9.78
C VAL A 37 -17.12 -10.72 10.99
N PRO A 38 -16.80 -11.16 12.22
CA PRO A 38 -16.83 -10.29 13.38
C PRO A 38 -15.91 -9.08 13.17
N LEU A 39 -16.43 -7.88 13.40
CA LEU A 39 -15.69 -6.63 13.16
C LEU A 39 -14.42 -6.56 14.00
N ALA A 40 -14.44 -7.10 15.22
CA ALA A 40 -13.28 -7.22 16.10
C ALA A 40 -12.12 -8.06 15.52
N ARG A 41 -12.37 -8.91 14.53
CA ARG A 41 -11.33 -9.70 13.84
C ARG A 41 -10.76 -8.98 12.62
N CYS A 42 -11.25 -7.80 12.28
CA CYS A 42 -10.81 -7.04 11.13
C CYS A 42 -9.75 -6.01 11.54
N SER A 43 -8.53 -6.15 11.03
CA SER A 43 -7.49 -5.13 11.24
C SER A 43 -7.65 -3.93 10.32
N ARG A 44 -8.18 -4.16 9.11
CA ARG A 44 -8.51 -3.14 8.09
C ARG A 44 -9.49 -3.74 7.09
N LEU A 45 -10.25 -2.88 6.43
CA LEU A 45 -11.14 -3.25 5.34
C LEU A 45 -10.59 -2.71 4.01
N VAL A 46 -10.34 -3.58 3.04
CA VAL A 46 -9.82 -3.19 1.72
C VAL A 46 -10.84 -3.58 0.66
N LEU A 47 -11.39 -2.58 -0.01
CA LEU A 47 -12.54 -2.66 -0.90
C LEU A 47 -12.13 -2.35 -2.34
N ARG A 48 -12.90 -2.82 -3.31
CA ARG A 48 -12.84 -2.30 -4.68
C ARG A 48 -13.82 -1.13 -4.81
N LEU A 49 -13.59 -0.23 -5.78
CA LEU A 49 -14.53 0.86 -6.05
C LEU A 49 -15.95 0.40 -6.44
N SER A 50 -16.09 -0.80 -6.99
CA SER A 50 -17.39 -1.39 -7.31
C SER A 50 -18.03 -2.15 -6.15
N THR A 51 -17.46 -2.10 -4.94
CA THR A 51 -18.06 -2.70 -3.74
C THR A 51 -19.10 -1.75 -3.16
N ASN A 52 -20.32 -2.24 -2.92
CA ASN A 52 -21.37 -1.49 -2.24
C ASN A 52 -21.18 -1.62 -0.72
N VAL A 53 -21.12 -0.50 0.00
CA VAL A 53 -20.87 -0.48 1.45
C VAL A 53 -21.96 0.33 2.13
N GLY A 54 -22.68 -0.29 3.06
CA GLY A 54 -23.70 0.40 3.85
C GLY A 54 -23.10 1.40 4.83
N ASP A 55 -23.79 2.51 5.08
CA ASP A 55 -23.32 3.60 5.95
C ASP A 55 -22.98 3.12 7.37
N GLY A 56 -23.78 2.18 7.89
CA GLY A 56 -23.54 1.55 9.20
C GLY A 56 -22.18 0.86 9.33
N VAL A 57 -21.64 0.34 8.22
CA VAL A 57 -20.31 -0.30 8.20
C VAL A 57 -19.22 0.75 8.42
N LEU A 58 -19.29 1.89 7.72
CA LEU A 58 -18.29 2.95 7.85
C LEU A 58 -18.31 3.54 9.27
N ALA A 59 -19.49 3.82 9.80
CA ALA A 59 -19.65 4.30 11.17
C ALA A 59 -19.09 3.30 12.19
N ALA A 60 -19.37 2.00 12.02
CA ALA A 60 -18.84 0.95 12.90
C ALA A 60 -17.32 0.83 12.81
N CYS A 61 -16.75 0.87 11.60
CA CYS A 61 -15.30 0.85 11.38
C CYS A 61 -14.62 2.04 12.06
N VAL A 62 -15.14 3.26 11.92
CA VAL A 62 -14.57 4.45 12.58
C VAL A 62 -14.61 4.30 14.11
N ARG A 63 -15.74 3.86 14.68
CA ARG A 63 -15.89 3.64 16.13
C ARG A 63 -14.90 2.60 16.67
N GLN A 64 -14.68 1.52 15.91
CA GLN A 64 -13.74 0.45 16.28
C GLN A 64 -12.29 0.74 15.84
N ARG A 65 -12.02 1.94 15.30
CA ARG A 65 -10.70 2.33 14.78
C ARG A 65 -10.16 1.38 13.69
N ILE A 66 -11.04 0.85 12.86
CA ILE A 66 -10.69 0.00 11.72
C ILE A 66 -10.61 0.88 10.47
N PRO A 67 -9.43 1.02 9.85
CA PRO A 67 -9.29 1.81 8.64
C PRO A 67 -9.93 1.11 7.43
N VAL A 68 -10.55 1.89 6.55
CA VAL A 68 -11.20 1.44 5.32
C VAL A 68 -10.47 2.02 4.11
N PHE A 69 -10.18 1.20 3.11
CA PHE A 69 -9.46 1.60 1.90
C PHE A 69 -10.23 1.16 0.65
N TRP A 70 -10.25 2.00 -0.37
CA TRP A 70 -10.80 1.67 -1.68
C TRP A 70 -9.71 1.61 -2.73
N LEU A 71 -9.70 0.54 -3.51
CA LEU A 71 -8.81 0.33 -4.65
C LEU A 71 -9.59 0.41 -5.96
N ASN A 72 -9.02 1.06 -6.98
CA ASN A 72 -9.57 1.05 -8.33
C ASN A 72 -9.30 -0.30 -9.05
N GLY A 73 -9.79 -0.45 -10.28
CA GLY A 73 -9.59 -1.67 -11.09
C GLY A 73 -8.12 -1.97 -11.42
N ALA A 74 -7.29 -0.92 -11.47
CA ALA A 74 -5.83 -1.03 -11.61
C ALA A 74 -5.12 -1.37 -10.29
N GLY A 75 -5.87 -1.54 -9.20
CA GLY A 75 -5.34 -1.86 -7.88
C GLY A 75 -4.62 -0.69 -7.23
N GLN A 76 -4.86 0.54 -7.68
CA GLN A 76 -4.34 1.75 -7.07
C GLN A 76 -5.27 2.20 -5.95
N ALA A 77 -4.72 2.68 -4.84
CA ALA A 77 -5.52 3.29 -3.78
C ALA A 77 -6.22 4.55 -4.33
N TYR A 78 -7.53 4.62 -4.14
CA TYR A 78 -8.38 5.70 -4.61
C TYR A 78 -8.89 6.58 -3.48
N ALA A 79 -9.33 5.96 -2.38
CA ALA A 79 -9.81 6.65 -1.19
C ALA A 79 -9.47 5.86 0.07
N CYS A 80 -9.49 6.52 1.21
CA CYS A 80 -9.44 5.87 2.51
C CYS A 80 -10.25 6.63 3.56
N CYS A 81 -10.76 5.89 4.54
CA CYS A 81 -11.29 6.41 5.80
C CYS A 81 -10.37 5.91 6.90
N LEU A 82 -9.66 6.83 7.56
CA LEU A 82 -8.75 6.54 8.67
C LEU A 82 -9.38 7.05 9.97
N PRO A 83 -9.30 6.30 11.08
CA PRO A 83 -9.70 6.80 12.39
C PRO A 83 -8.83 7.99 12.79
N CYS A 84 -9.43 9.03 13.39
CA CYS A 84 -8.65 10.15 13.92
C CYS A 84 -7.82 9.70 15.13
N ALA A 85 -6.50 9.91 15.09
CA ALA A 85 -5.62 9.73 16.23
C ALA A 85 -5.47 11.06 17.01
N PRO A 86 -5.67 11.07 18.34
CA PRO A 86 -5.69 12.31 19.12
C PRO A 86 -4.31 12.99 19.36
N GLU A 87 -3.17 12.37 19.02
CA GLU A 87 -1.85 12.79 19.57
C GLU A 87 -0.84 13.38 18.57
N ALA A 88 -1.29 13.92 17.44
CA ALA A 88 -0.43 14.20 16.29
C ALA A 88 0.05 15.66 16.09
N GLN A 89 -0.12 16.57 17.05
CA GLN A 89 0.00 18.02 16.77
C GLN A 89 1.40 18.50 16.33
N LYS A 90 2.48 18.08 17.00
CA LYS A 90 3.84 18.62 16.69
C LYS A 90 4.36 18.22 15.30
N ASP A 91 4.18 16.96 14.96
CA ASP A 91 4.59 16.41 13.66
C ASP A 91 3.79 17.09 12.51
N THR A 92 2.50 17.42 12.74
CA THR A 92 1.70 18.15 11.74
C THR A 92 2.19 19.58 11.45
N GLU A 93 2.82 20.24 12.42
CA GLU A 93 3.35 21.61 12.24
C GLU A 93 4.57 21.63 11.33
N ILE A 94 5.49 20.67 11.50
CA ILE A 94 6.70 20.55 10.68
C ILE A 94 6.35 20.31 9.21
N VAL A 95 5.40 19.41 8.94
CA VAL A 95 4.93 19.16 7.56
C VAL A 95 4.28 20.41 6.99
N ARG A 96 3.49 21.13 7.80
CA ARG A 96 2.84 22.38 7.37
C ARG A 96 3.87 23.45 7.01
N GLU A 97 4.92 23.61 7.82
CA GLU A 97 6.02 24.54 7.55
C GLU A 97 6.75 24.20 6.25
N ALA A 98 7.09 22.92 6.06
CA ALA A 98 7.72 22.47 4.82
C ALA A 98 6.84 22.74 3.59
N LEU A 99 5.54 22.45 3.67
CA LEU A 99 4.59 22.69 2.58
C LEU A 99 4.32 24.18 2.32
N ALA A 100 4.64 25.07 3.26
CA ALA A 100 4.51 26.51 3.08
C ALA A 100 5.65 27.13 2.26
N ARG A 101 6.79 26.44 2.09
CA ARG A 101 7.93 26.92 1.29
C ARG A 101 7.63 26.86 -0.21
N ALA A 102 8.03 27.86 -0.99
CA ALA A 102 7.74 27.87 -2.44
C ALA A 102 8.39 26.72 -3.23
N ASP A 103 9.54 26.23 -2.76
CA ASP A 103 10.36 25.18 -3.39
C ASP A 103 10.02 23.75 -2.90
N TRP A 104 9.03 23.59 -2.01
CA TRP A 104 8.73 22.30 -1.36
C TRP A 104 8.52 21.16 -2.35
N LYS A 105 7.84 21.46 -3.46
CA LYS A 105 7.45 20.45 -4.45
C LYS A 105 8.65 19.92 -5.21
N GLU A 106 9.54 20.81 -5.64
CA GLU A 106 10.76 20.44 -6.35
C GLU A 106 11.70 19.65 -5.44
N ALA A 107 11.88 20.11 -4.20
CA ALA A 107 12.68 19.40 -3.20
C ALA A 107 12.12 18.00 -2.91
N TYR A 108 10.79 17.88 -2.76
CA TYR A 108 10.14 16.59 -2.54
C TYR A 108 10.25 15.65 -3.74
N ASP A 109 10.08 16.17 -4.96
CA ASP A 109 10.24 15.38 -6.20
C ASP A 109 11.68 14.86 -6.36
N ALA A 110 12.68 15.70 -6.05
CA ALA A 110 14.09 15.30 -6.03
C ALA A 110 14.34 14.19 -5.00
N TRP A 111 13.81 14.36 -3.78
CA TRP A 111 13.90 13.34 -2.73
C TRP A 111 13.24 12.02 -3.16
N LYS A 112 12.02 12.05 -3.71
CA LYS A 112 11.33 10.86 -4.23
C LYS A 112 12.14 10.14 -5.30
N LEU A 113 12.73 10.89 -6.23
CA LEU A 113 13.56 10.32 -7.29
C LEU A 113 14.79 9.61 -6.70
N ALA A 114 15.42 10.20 -5.68
CA ALA A 114 16.53 9.60 -4.96
C ALA A 114 16.11 8.31 -4.24
N GLN A 115 14.97 8.29 -3.53
CA GLN A 115 14.45 7.09 -2.86
C GLN A 115 14.18 5.97 -3.86
N ARG A 116 13.55 6.30 -4.99
CA ARG A 116 13.28 5.34 -6.06
C ARG A 116 14.57 4.77 -6.64
N ARG A 117 15.59 5.62 -6.85
CA ARG A 117 16.91 5.19 -7.33
C ARG A 117 17.59 4.25 -6.34
N LEU A 118 17.52 4.52 -5.03
CA LEU A 118 18.06 3.64 -3.99
C LEU A 118 17.38 2.26 -4.00
N ALA A 119 16.05 2.21 -4.16
CA ALA A 119 15.33 0.95 -4.27
C ALA A 119 15.74 0.14 -5.50
N LEU A 120 15.90 0.80 -6.66
CA LEU A 120 16.40 0.16 -7.87
C LEU A 120 17.83 -0.35 -7.72
N LEU A 121 18.72 0.43 -7.09
CA LEU A 121 20.09 0.05 -6.75
C LEU A 121 20.14 -1.17 -5.82
N ALA A 122 19.26 -1.23 -4.82
CA ALA A 122 19.15 -2.39 -3.96
C ALA A 122 18.67 -3.64 -4.73
N LEU A 123 17.75 -3.46 -5.68
CA LEU A 123 17.22 -4.56 -6.49
C LEU A 123 18.27 -5.10 -7.46
N ALA A 124 18.97 -4.24 -8.21
CA ALA A 124 20.00 -4.68 -9.15
C ALA A 124 21.14 -5.43 -8.46
N ARG A 125 21.59 -4.93 -7.29
CA ARG A 125 22.60 -5.63 -6.47
C ARG A 125 22.16 -7.04 -6.11
N ARG A 126 20.88 -7.25 -5.79
CA ARG A 126 20.31 -8.58 -5.47
C ARG A 126 20.30 -9.52 -6.66
N PHE A 127 20.17 -8.99 -7.87
CA PHE A 127 20.14 -9.77 -9.10
C PHE A 127 21.48 -9.79 -9.84
N GLY A 128 22.55 -9.20 -9.29
CA GLY A 128 23.88 -9.19 -9.89
C GLY A 128 23.99 -8.34 -11.16
N PHE A 129 23.20 -7.26 -11.28
CA PHE A 129 23.25 -6.37 -12.43
C PHE A 129 24.06 -5.11 -12.15
N ASP A 130 24.82 -4.67 -13.15
CA ASP A 130 25.43 -3.35 -13.17
C ASP A 130 24.40 -2.29 -13.61
N ILE A 131 24.31 -1.21 -12.82
CA ILE A 131 23.44 -0.06 -13.09
C ILE A 131 24.21 1.08 -13.78
N ALA A 132 25.55 1.03 -13.80
CA ALA A 132 26.36 2.02 -14.49
C ALA A 132 25.98 2.04 -15.99
N GLY A 133 25.23 3.06 -16.40
CA GLY A 133 24.73 3.24 -17.77
C GLY A 133 23.21 3.30 -17.91
N TRP A 134 22.45 2.88 -16.90
CA TRP A 134 20.98 2.78 -17.01
C TRP A 134 20.29 4.03 -16.46
N ARG A 135 20.10 5.04 -17.33
CA ARG A 135 19.17 6.15 -17.07
C ARG A 135 17.74 5.68 -17.43
N ASN A 136 16.77 5.87 -16.53
CA ASN A 136 15.30 5.72 -16.76
C ASN A 136 14.63 4.35 -16.52
N HIS A 137 13.28 4.39 -16.62
CA HIS A 137 12.32 3.29 -16.49
C HIS A 137 12.59 2.05 -17.37
N ALA A 138 13.48 2.17 -18.37
CA ALA A 138 13.89 1.07 -19.24
C ALA A 138 14.48 -0.11 -18.46
N TRP A 139 15.21 0.18 -17.37
CA TRP A 139 15.81 -0.81 -16.49
C TRP A 139 14.78 -1.84 -15.98
N LEU A 140 13.62 -1.40 -15.48
CA LEU A 140 12.63 -2.31 -14.90
C LEU A 140 12.10 -3.29 -15.97
N CYS A 141 11.92 -2.80 -17.19
CA CYS A 141 11.49 -3.63 -18.32
C CYS A 141 12.56 -4.65 -18.68
N SER A 142 13.83 -4.25 -18.72
CA SER A 142 14.95 -5.15 -19.00
C SER A 142 15.18 -6.17 -17.89
N LEU A 143 15.00 -5.78 -16.63
CA LEU A 143 15.03 -6.69 -15.48
C LEU A 143 13.94 -7.75 -15.62
N MET A 144 12.69 -7.33 -15.87
CA MET A 144 11.58 -8.26 -16.08
C MET A 144 11.86 -9.22 -17.24
N HIS A 145 12.35 -8.70 -18.36
CA HIS A 145 12.70 -9.52 -19.52
C HIS A 145 13.76 -10.58 -19.20
N ARG A 146 14.88 -10.19 -18.56
CA ARG A 146 15.94 -11.12 -18.13
C ARG A 146 15.46 -12.13 -17.09
N CYS A 147 14.52 -11.74 -16.24
CA CYS A 147 13.88 -12.62 -15.27
C CYS A 147 12.84 -13.58 -15.88
N GLY A 148 12.56 -13.50 -17.18
CA GLY A 148 11.51 -14.27 -17.84
C GLY A 148 10.09 -13.84 -17.43
N ILE A 149 9.94 -12.65 -16.85
CA ILE A 149 8.66 -12.08 -16.43
C ILE A 149 8.07 -11.31 -17.61
N ARG A 150 6.86 -11.69 -18.04
CA ARG A 150 6.12 -10.91 -19.05
C ARG A 150 5.90 -9.47 -18.56
N ARG A 151 6.38 -8.48 -19.32
CA ARG A 151 6.34 -7.05 -18.94
C ARG A 151 4.96 -6.58 -18.50
N ALA A 152 3.93 -6.80 -19.34
CA ALA A 152 2.57 -6.36 -19.04
C ALA A 152 2.04 -6.96 -17.71
N TRP A 153 2.31 -8.25 -17.49
CA TRP A 153 1.95 -8.93 -16.25
C TRP A 153 2.71 -8.40 -15.04
N GLY A 154 4.03 -8.27 -15.14
CA GLY A 154 4.87 -7.81 -14.03
C GLY A 154 4.49 -6.39 -13.60
N LEU A 155 4.30 -5.47 -14.55
CA LEU A 155 3.87 -4.10 -14.26
C LEU A 155 2.48 -4.06 -13.64
N TRP A 156 1.55 -4.87 -14.17
CA TRP A 156 0.20 -4.96 -13.62
C TRP A 156 0.20 -5.51 -12.18
N ALA A 157 0.95 -6.58 -11.90
CA ALA A 157 1.05 -7.17 -10.57
C ALA A 157 1.69 -6.20 -9.56
N ILE A 158 2.76 -5.49 -9.95
CA ILE A 158 3.36 -4.42 -9.14
C ILE A 158 2.33 -3.32 -8.86
N GLY A 159 1.52 -2.95 -9.86
CA GLY A 159 0.43 -1.99 -9.69
C GLY A 159 -0.58 -2.41 -8.62
N GLN A 160 -1.00 -3.68 -8.61
CA GLN A 160 -1.89 -4.21 -7.58
C GLN A 160 -1.24 -4.21 -6.19
N TRP A 161 0.00 -4.70 -6.08
CA TRP A 161 0.72 -4.71 -4.81
C TRP A 161 0.95 -3.30 -4.29
N ARG A 162 1.15 -2.30 -5.15
CA ARG A 162 1.28 -0.90 -4.73
C ARG A 162 0.05 -0.44 -3.96
N GLY A 163 -1.19 -0.63 -4.46
CA GLY A 163 -2.35 -0.17 -3.69
C GLY A 163 -2.62 -0.97 -2.43
N LEU A 164 -2.36 -2.29 -2.44
CA LEU A 164 -2.39 -3.10 -1.21
C LEU A 164 -1.36 -2.58 -0.18
N LEU A 165 -0.16 -2.23 -0.63
CA LEU A 165 0.89 -1.65 0.20
C LEU A 165 0.51 -0.29 0.76
N VAL A 166 -0.18 0.58 0.01
CA VAL A 166 -0.68 1.86 0.56
C VAL A 166 -1.56 1.62 1.77
N SER A 167 -2.51 0.68 1.67
CA SER A 167 -3.40 0.35 2.80
C SER A 167 -2.62 -0.19 4.01
N LEU A 168 -1.65 -1.06 3.75
CA LEU A 168 -0.82 -1.67 4.78
C LEU A 168 0.09 -0.66 5.48
N ILE A 169 0.73 0.23 4.71
CA ILE A 169 1.65 1.26 5.23
C ILE A 169 0.88 2.30 6.03
N ARG A 170 -0.28 2.79 5.52
CA ARG A 170 -1.12 3.75 6.24
C ARG A 170 -1.62 3.20 7.57
N GLN A 171 -2.11 1.96 7.57
CA GLN A 171 -2.48 1.28 8.81
C GLN A 171 -1.28 1.20 9.75
N HIS A 172 -0.16 0.62 9.29
CA HIS A 172 1.01 0.41 10.14
C HIS A 172 1.52 1.71 10.77
N TRP A 173 1.61 2.79 9.99
CA TRP A 173 2.04 4.09 10.49
C TRP A 173 1.03 4.72 11.45
N SER A 174 -0.27 4.62 11.17
CA SER A 174 -1.32 5.04 12.10
C SER A 174 -1.23 4.29 13.44
N ASP A 175 -1.02 2.97 13.40
CA ASP A 175 -0.89 2.12 14.59
C ASP A 175 0.37 2.48 15.42
N HIS A 176 1.39 3.08 14.81
CA HIS A 176 2.61 3.56 15.45
C HIS A 176 2.60 5.08 15.70
N GLY A 177 1.43 5.72 15.71
CA GLY A 177 1.26 7.12 16.10
C GLY A 177 1.78 8.14 15.08
N LYS A 178 2.04 7.74 13.82
CA LYS A 178 2.40 8.70 12.77
C LYS A 178 1.15 9.47 12.33
N PRO A 179 1.18 10.82 12.31
CA PRO A 179 0.00 11.60 11.95
C PRO A 179 -0.48 11.31 10.53
N VAL A 180 -1.80 11.41 10.31
CA VAL A 180 -2.39 11.32 8.97
C VAL A 180 -1.77 12.36 8.02
N ALA A 181 -1.48 13.58 8.51
CA ALA A 181 -0.86 14.65 7.72
C ALA A 181 0.56 14.30 7.22
N HIS A 182 1.30 13.43 7.93
CA HIS A 182 2.58 12.90 7.43
C HIS A 182 2.39 11.95 6.25
N THR A 183 1.24 11.27 6.22
CA THR A 183 0.98 10.21 5.23
C THR A 183 0.32 10.74 3.96
N TYR A 184 -0.40 11.87 4.05
CA TYR A 184 -1.25 12.35 2.97
C TYR A 184 -1.74 13.80 3.13
N SER A 185 -1.75 14.58 2.04
CA SER A 185 -2.40 15.89 1.93
C SER A 185 -3.05 16.07 0.56
N LEU A 186 -4.38 16.05 0.52
CA LEU A 186 -5.19 16.29 -0.69
C LEU A 186 -4.89 17.65 -1.30
N GLN A 187 -4.88 18.69 -0.47
CA GLN A 187 -4.73 20.08 -0.90
C GLN A 187 -3.40 20.33 -1.61
N HIS A 188 -2.34 19.63 -1.19
CA HIS A 188 -0.99 19.82 -1.72
C HIS A 188 -0.60 18.74 -2.73
N GLY A 189 -1.47 17.75 -2.99
CA GLY A 189 -1.17 16.65 -3.91
C GLY A 189 -0.04 15.73 -3.42
N TRP A 190 0.15 15.66 -2.11
CA TRP A 190 1.19 14.87 -1.45
C TRP A 190 0.62 13.55 -0.93
N ASP A 191 1.33 12.44 -1.14
CA ASP A 191 0.94 11.13 -0.60
C ASP A 191 2.18 10.27 -0.30
N LEU A 192 2.84 10.54 0.83
CA LEU A 192 4.04 9.84 1.25
C LEU A 192 3.83 8.32 1.29
N ALA A 193 2.66 7.84 1.74
CA ALA A 193 2.38 6.41 1.78
C ALA A 193 2.29 5.79 0.38
N ALA A 194 1.65 6.48 -0.59
CA ALA A 194 1.61 6.04 -1.98
C ALA A 194 2.98 6.09 -2.66
N ASP A 195 3.76 7.13 -2.38
CA ASP A 195 5.11 7.27 -2.87
C ASP A 195 5.99 6.14 -2.33
N VAL A 196 5.96 5.88 -1.02
CA VAL A 196 6.71 4.78 -0.38
C VAL A 196 6.28 3.42 -0.91
N ALA A 197 4.98 3.19 -1.03
CA ALA A 197 4.46 1.97 -1.64
C ALA A 197 4.99 1.76 -3.06
N SER A 198 5.24 2.82 -3.83
CA SER A 198 5.69 2.73 -5.22
C SER A 198 7.08 2.08 -5.36
N TRP A 199 8.02 2.37 -4.46
CA TRP A 199 9.34 1.75 -4.48
C TRP A 199 9.47 0.53 -3.59
N VAL A 200 8.68 0.41 -2.52
CA VAL A 200 8.58 -0.83 -1.72
C VAL A 200 7.99 -1.97 -2.56
N ALA A 201 7.01 -1.68 -3.43
CA ALA A 201 6.44 -2.67 -4.34
C ALA A 201 7.46 -3.29 -5.30
N LEU A 202 8.60 -2.61 -5.57
CA LEU A 202 9.67 -3.17 -6.41
C LEU A 202 10.33 -4.39 -5.75
N ASP A 203 10.31 -4.51 -4.42
CA ASP A 203 10.81 -5.69 -3.72
C ASP A 203 10.00 -6.94 -4.07
N MET A 204 8.75 -6.79 -4.54
CA MET A 204 7.91 -7.90 -4.99
C MET A 204 8.36 -8.51 -6.31
N ILE A 205 9.27 -7.87 -7.06
CA ILE A 205 9.88 -8.48 -8.26
C ILE A 205 10.68 -9.73 -7.89
N ILE A 206 11.27 -9.74 -6.70
CA ILE A 206 11.97 -10.91 -6.14
C ILE A 206 11.00 -12.08 -6.04
N ASP A 207 9.77 -11.81 -5.65
CA ASP A 207 8.72 -12.82 -5.56
C ASP A 207 8.33 -13.37 -6.93
N LEU A 208 8.10 -12.47 -7.89
CA LEU A 208 7.80 -12.84 -9.27
C LEU A 208 8.91 -13.70 -9.88
N TYR A 209 10.17 -13.40 -9.56
CA TYR A 209 11.33 -14.13 -10.05
C TYR A 209 11.45 -15.52 -9.43
N HIS A 210 11.49 -15.62 -8.09
CA HIS A 210 11.67 -16.91 -7.42
C HIS A 210 10.49 -17.86 -7.63
N ARG A 211 9.27 -17.31 -7.78
CA ARG A 211 8.05 -18.09 -8.00
C ARG A 211 7.57 -18.05 -9.45
N ARG A 212 8.45 -17.84 -10.43
CA ARG A 212 8.09 -17.66 -11.84
C ARG A 212 7.18 -18.76 -12.42
N ALA A 213 7.43 -20.02 -12.05
CA ALA A 213 6.61 -21.15 -12.51
C ALA A 213 5.19 -21.11 -11.91
N HIS A 214 5.08 -20.78 -10.62
CA HIS A 214 3.80 -20.59 -9.96
C HIS A 214 3.03 -19.42 -10.59
N TRP A 215 3.67 -18.25 -10.76
CA TRP A 215 3.04 -17.09 -11.40
C TRP A 215 2.66 -17.33 -12.86
N GLY A 216 3.39 -18.20 -13.57
CA GLY A 216 3.04 -18.66 -14.90
C GLY A 216 1.71 -19.40 -14.96
N ARG A 217 1.36 -20.16 -13.90
CA ARG A 217 0.06 -20.83 -13.75
C ARG A 217 -1.01 -19.87 -13.26
N VAL A 218 -0.71 -19.10 -12.22
CA VAL A 218 -1.65 -18.14 -11.61
C VAL A 218 -2.16 -17.12 -12.63
N ARG A 219 -1.30 -16.58 -13.51
CA ARG A 219 -1.74 -15.57 -14.49
C ARG A 219 -2.82 -16.07 -15.47
N ALA A 220 -2.92 -17.39 -15.67
CA ALA A 220 -3.91 -18.01 -16.55
C ALA A 220 -5.18 -18.42 -15.79
N ALA A 221 -5.17 -18.29 -14.46
CA ALA A 221 -6.29 -18.64 -13.61
C ALA A 221 -7.39 -17.56 -13.63
N PRO A 222 -8.62 -17.89 -13.17
CA PRO A 222 -9.67 -16.90 -12.98
C PRO A 222 -9.22 -15.73 -12.11
N ARG A 223 -9.76 -14.53 -12.38
CA ARG A 223 -9.35 -13.29 -11.71
C ARG A 223 -9.35 -13.37 -10.18
N LYS A 224 -10.35 -14.03 -9.60
CA LYS A 224 -10.44 -14.24 -8.15
C LYS A 224 -9.22 -14.97 -7.58
N GLN A 225 -8.75 -16.01 -8.27
CA GLN A 225 -7.58 -16.79 -7.84
C GLN A 225 -6.28 -15.98 -7.97
N VAL A 226 -6.19 -15.15 -9.01
CA VAL A 226 -5.08 -14.19 -9.17
C VAL A 226 -5.04 -13.21 -8.00
N ASP A 227 -6.18 -12.59 -7.66
CA ASP A 227 -6.26 -11.62 -6.57
C ASP A 227 -5.88 -12.26 -5.22
N ILE A 228 -6.35 -13.48 -4.95
CA ILE A 228 -5.97 -14.25 -3.74
C ILE A 228 -4.47 -14.50 -3.70
N ALA A 229 -3.87 -14.96 -4.80
CA ALA A 229 -2.43 -15.24 -4.86
C ALA A 229 -1.59 -13.97 -4.64
N LEU A 230 -2.01 -12.82 -5.19
CA LEU A 230 -1.34 -11.54 -4.97
C LEU A 230 -1.39 -11.12 -3.49
N ILE A 231 -2.55 -11.27 -2.84
CA ILE A 231 -2.71 -10.97 -1.42
C ILE A 231 -1.82 -11.88 -0.58
N GLN A 232 -1.86 -13.19 -0.83
CA GLN A 232 -1.03 -14.17 -0.10
C GLN A 232 0.46 -13.87 -0.25
N ALA A 233 0.91 -13.50 -1.45
CA ALA A 233 2.31 -13.13 -1.70
C ALA A 233 2.74 -11.90 -0.91
N LEU A 234 1.86 -10.89 -0.80
CA LEU A 234 2.12 -9.70 0.00
C LEU A 234 2.16 -10.01 1.49
N GLU A 235 1.19 -10.76 2.00
CA GLU A 235 1.12 -11.12 3.43
C GLU A 235 2.34 -11.96 3.87
N GLN A 236 2.80 -12.89 3.03
CA GLN A 236 4.04 -13.65 3.27
C GLN A 236 5.30 -12.78 3.39
N ARG A 237 5.29 -11.58 2.79
CA ARG A 237 6.40 -10.62 2.80
C ARG A 237 6.13 -9.41 3.69
N LYS A 238 4.98 -9.35 4.38
CA LYS A 238 4.51 -8.18 5.15
C LYS A 238 5.59 -7.60 6.06
N LYS A 239 6.23 -8.43 6.90
CA LYS A 239 7.28 -7.99 7.84
C LYS A 239 8.44 -7.28 7.13
N ARG A 240 8.88 -7.81 5.99
CA ARG A 240 9.96 -7.22 5.19
C ARG A 240 9.52 -5.90 4.55
N LEU A 241 8.32 -5.87 3.98
CA LEU A 241 7.78 -4.70 3.29
C LEU A 241 7.56 -3.54 4.27
N LEU A 242 7.03 -3.81 5.47
CA LEU A 242 6.88 -2.82 6.52
C LEU A 242 8.21 -2.28 7.02
N LYS A 243 9.23 -3.14 7.18
CA LYS A 243 10.59 -2.67 7.52
C LYS A 243 11.13 -1.68 6.48
N LEU A 244 10.95 -1.97 5.18
CA LEU A 244 11.38 -1.07 4.11
C LEU A 244 10.58 0.25 4.10
N ALA A 245 9.29 0.20 4.46
CA ALA A 245 8.46 1.38 4.61
C ALA A 245 8.95 2.25 5.78
N ASP A 246 9.23 1.66 6.95
CA ASP A 246 9.75 2.38 8.11
C ASP A 246 11.13 2.98 7.87
N ASP A 247 12.02 2.25 7.18
CA ASP A 247 13.31 2.79 6.74
C ASP A 247 13.12 4.02 5.83
N SER A 248 12.13 3.99 4.93
CA SER A 248 11.80 5.12 4.07
C SER A 248 11.20 6.28 4.86
N GLY A 249 10.32 6.00 5.82
CA GLY A 249 9.72 7.00 6.71
C GLY A 249 10.75 7.68 7.61
N ARG A 250 11.76 6.95 8.10
CA ARG A 250 12.89 7.55 8.82
C ARG A 250 13.69 8.50 7.94
N ARG A 251 14.10 8.07 6.75
CA ARG A 251 14.82 8.93 5.79
C ARG A 251 14.01 10.15 5.38
N PHE A 252 12.69 10.00 5.30
CA PHE A 252 11.79 11.10 5.05
C PHE A 252 11.81 12.12 6.19
N ASN A 253 11.67 11.69 7.45
CA ASN A 253 11.71 12.60 8.59
C ASN A 253 13.05 13.33 8.69
N THR A 254 14.17 12.64 8.44
CA THR A 254 15.49 13.30 8.38
C THR A 254 15.53 14.36 7.29
N TRP A 255 15.13 14.01 6.06
CA TRP A 255 15.07 14.97 4.95
C TRP A 255 14.16 16.15 5.25
N LEU A 256 13.01 15.92 5.88
CA LEU A 256 12.05 16.96 6.22
C LEU A 256 12.64 17.95 7.23
N LEU A 257 13.32 17.45 8.25
CA LEU A 257 14.03 18.28 9.23
C LEU A 257 15.16 19.07 8.56
N ASP A 258 15.97 18.43 7.72
CA ASP A 258 17.04 19.12 6.99
C ASP A 258 16.45 20.23 6.10
N PHE A 259 15.35 19.95 5.40
CA PHE A 259 14.68 20.87 4.47
C PHE A 259 14.08 22.10 5.18
N ILE A 260 13.57 21.96 6.40
CA ILE A 260 13.06 23.12 7.17
C ILE A 260 14.21 23.91 7.83
N THR A 261 15.30 23.25 8.22
CA THR A 261 16.41 23.91 8.94
C THR A 261 17.42 24.59 8.02
N CYS A 262 17.55 24.13 6.78
CA CYS A 262 18.45 24.72 5.78
C CYS A 262 17.66 25.71 4.91
N PRO A 263 17.93 27.02 5.01
CA PRO A 263 17.30 28.04 4.16
C PRO A 263 17.65 27.83 2.69
#